data_AF-A0A962IN90-F1
#
_entry.id   AF-A0A962IN90-F1
#
_cell.length_a   1.000
_cell.length_b   1.000
_cell.length_c   1.000
_cell.angle_alpha   90.00
_cell.angle_beta   90.00
_cell.angle_gamma   90.00
#
_symmetry.space_group_name_H-M   'P 1'
#
loop_
_entity.id
_entity.type
_entity.pdbx_description
1 polymer ?
#
loop_
_entity_poly.entity_id
_entity_poly.type
_entity_poly.pdbx_seq_one_letter_code
_entity_poly.pdbx_strand_id
1 'polypeptide(L)'
;MASGWADWPNDGSELDRQLQADTITPTALKAALLEQAKALGFSAVGVSGVDLAADEAKLWQWLQRGWHGEMDYMQRHGTRRSRPAELLPGTLRVISARIDYWPAESQPPLALLADDQRAYLSRYALGRDYHKVLRQRLQKLADWLQAQVGPVVHRAFTDSAPVLEKPLARNAGLGWIGKHTNLIDRQRGSWFFLGELFVGWPLPVDAPVSEHCGSCDRCQRACPTGAIVAPYQLDARRCISYLTIELEGSIPIELRPLLGNRIFGCDDCQLVCPWNRYAQVAQLPDFQVREGLDGPTLLALFDWSEAEFLRRTEGSAIRRLGHRRWLRNIAVALGNARPNEAIVAALLAREHDPDELVRDHVQWALQRQLHNSPRPAVPGALDLPSIPIPTRPSAQ
;
A
#
# COMPACT_ATOMS: atom_id res chain seq x y z
N MET A 1 -50.72 -36.59 -59.15
CA MET A 1 -49.32 -36.56 -58.68
C MET A 1 -48.95 -35.10 -58.55
N ALA A 2 -49.06 -34.58 -57.32
CA ALA A 2 -48.82 -33.18 -56.99
C ALA A 2 -47.39 -33.02 -56.45
N SER A 3 -46.68 -32.00 -56.90
CA SER A 3 -45.42 -31.55 -56.30
C SER A 3 -45.49 -30.06 -56.06
N GLY A 4 -45.90 -29.68 -54.85
CA GLY A 4 -45.79 -28.32 -54.34
C GLY A 4 -44.36 -28.06 -53.87
N TRP A 5 -43.75 -27.01 -54.41
CA TRP A 5 -42.50 -26.46 -53.91
C TRP A 5 -42.87 -25.50 -52.79
N ALA A 6 -42.48 -25.85 -51.56
CA ALA A 6 -42.68 -24.99 -50.39
C ALA A 6 -41.57 -23.94 -50.34
N ASP A 7 -41.97 -22.68 -50.35
CA ASP A 7 -41.13 -21.54 -50.01
C ASP A 7 -40.57 -21.72 -48.60
N TRP A 8 -39.24 -21.68 -48.48
CA TRP A 8 -38.56 -21.56 -47.19
C TRP A 8 -38.64 -20.10 -46.74
N PRO A 9 -39.08 -19.79 -45.50
CA PRO A 9 -39.01 -18.44 -45.01
C PRO A 9 -37.54 -18.04 -44.92
N ASN A 10 -37.17 -16.98 -45.64
CA ASN A 10 -35.90 -16.30 -45.48
C ASN A 10 -36.00 -15.43 -44.21
N ASP A 11 -35.75 -16.02 -43.04
CA ASP A 11 -35.81 -15.34 -41.74
C ASP A 11 -34.41 -14.95 -41.22
N GLY A 12 -33.51 -14.50 -42.10
CA GLY A 12 -32.27 -13.85 -41.68
C GLY A 12 -32.49 -12.73 -40.64
N SER A 13 -33.72 -12.19 -40.55
CA SER A 13 -34.11 -11.18 -39.56
C SER A 13 -34.39 -11.70 -38.13
N GLU A 14 -34.57 -13.00 -37.90
CA GLU A 14 -34.84 -13.58 -36.57
C GLU A 14 -33.55 -14.09 -35.93
N LEU A 15 -32.66 -14.70 -36.73
CA LEU A 15 -31.28 -14.99 -36.33
C LEU A 15 -30.44 -13.71 -36.14
N ASP A 16 -30.58 -12.70 -36.99
CA ASP A 16 -29.95 -11.39 -36.75
C ASP A 16 -30.58 -10.65 -35.57
N ARG A 17 -31.87 -10.84 -35.27
CA ARG A 17 -32.49 -10.30 -34.04
C ARG A 17 -32.04 -11.03 -32.78
N GLN A 18 -31.83 -12.35 -32.84
CA GLN A 18 -31.28 -13.14 -31.74
C GLN A 18 -29.78 -12.87 -31.53
N LEU A 19 -29.01 -12.64 -32.58
CA LEU A 19 -27.60 -12.24 -32.49
C LEU A 19 -27.41 -10.77 -32.07
N GLN A 20 -28.38 -9.89 -32.36
CA GLN A 20 -28.40 -8.51 -31.85
C GLN A 20 -28.93 -8.41 -30.40
N ALA A 21 -29.59 -9.44 -29.87
CA ALA A 21 -30.19 -9.43 -28.53
C ALA A 21 -29.19 -9.63 -27.37
N ASP A 22 -27.97 -10.12 -27.62
CA ASP A 22 -27.02 -10.52 -26.56
C ASP A 22 -25.80 -9.60 -26.39
N THR A 23 -25.79 -8.41 -27.02
CA THR A 23 -24.67 -7.48 -26.80
C THR A 23 -24.88 -6.68 -25.52
N ILE A 24 -24.22 -7.10 -24.43
CA ILE A 24 -24.24 -6.36 -23.17
C ILE A 24 -23.79 -4.91 -23.39
N THR A 25 -24.65 -3.95 -23.03
CA THR A 25 -24.30 -2.52 -23.16
C THR A 25 -23.12 -2.17 -22.24
N PRO A 26 -22.29 -1.15 -22.56
CA PRO A 26 -21.17 -0.76 -21.69
C PRO A 26 -21.61 -0.42 -20.25
N THR A 27 -22.81 0.15 -20.09
CA THR A 27 -23.39 0.46 -18.78
C THR A 27 -23.80 -0.80 -18.02
N ALA A 28 -24.50 -1.74 -18.69
CA ALA A 28 -24.88 -3.02 -18.07
C ALA A 28 -23.64 -3.86 -17.70
N LEU A 29 -22.63 -3.88 -18.57
CA LEU A 29 -21.37 -4.57 -18.31
C LEU A 29 -20.64 -3.98 -17.11
N LYS A 30 -20.58 -2.65 -17.00
CA LYS A 30 -19.99 -1.99 -15.85
C LYS A 30 -20.72 -2.37 -14.56
N ALA A 31 -22.05 -2.39 -14.55
CA ALA A 31 -22.82 -2.81 -13.37
C ALA A 31 -22.50 -4.26 -12.96
N ALA A 32 -22.48 -5.18 -13.93
CA ALA A 32 -22.10 -6.58 -13.67
C ALA A 32 -20.65 -6.72 -13.18
N LEU A 33 -19.73 -5.90 -13.72
CA LEU A 33 -18.32 -5.88 -13.30
C LEU A 33 -18.16 -5.47 -11.84
N LEU A 34 -18.94 -4.49 -11.37
CA LEU A 34 -18.91 -4.05 -9.98
C LEU A 34 -19.40 -5.15 -9.03
N GLU A 35 -20.46 -5.86 -9.39
CA GLU A 35 -20.95 -7.01 -8.61
C GLU A 35 -19.95 -8.16 -8.60
N GLN A 36 -19.35 -8.48 -9.75
CA GLN A 36 -18.30 -9.50 -9.82
C GLN A 36 -17.07 -9.12 -8.99
N ALA A 37 -16.66 -7.86 -9.03
CA ALA A 37 -15.54 -7.39 -8.23
C ALA A 37 -15.83 -7.51 -6.72
N LYS A 38 -17.05 -7.18 -6.29
CA LYS A 38 -17.50 -7.39 -4.90
C LYS A 38 -17.45 -8.86 -4.52
N ALA A 39 -17.91 -9.77 -5.39
CA ALA A 39 -17.84 -11.21 -5.16
C ALA A 39 -16.39 -11.73 -5.04
N LEU A 40 -15.43 -11.08 -5.71
CA LEU A 40 -14.00 -11.37 -5.61
C LEU A 40 -13.34 -10.79 -4.34
N GLY A 41 -14.10 -10.03 -3.53
CA GLY A 41 -13.66 -9.48 -2.25
C GLY A 41 -13.04 -8.09 -2.34
N PHE A 42 -13.23 -7.36 -3.45
CA PHE A 42 -12.87 -5.93 -3.51
C PHE A 42 -13.83 -5.09 -2.66
N SER A 43 -13.29 -4.19 -1.84
CA SER A 43 -14.10 -3.29 -1.01
C SER A 43 -14.76 -2.17 -1.82
N ALA A 44 -14.17 -1.80 -2.96
CA ALA A 44 -14.77 -0.98 -3.99
C ALA A 44 -13.94 -1.04 -5.30
N VAL A 45 -14.61 -0.74 -6.41
CA VAL A 45 -14.03 -0.65 -7.75
C VAL A 45 -14.61 0.56 -8.47
N GLY A 46 -13.82 1.18 -9.34
CA GLY A 46 -14.22 2.30 -10.17
C GLY A 46 -13.46 2.30 -11.48
N VAL A 47 -13.96 3.03 -12.46
CA VAL A 47 -13.41 3.09 -13.82
C VAL A 47 -12.99 4.51 -14.14
N SER A 48 -11.76 4.70 -14.59
CA SER A 48 -11.25 5.99 -15.07
C SER A 48 -10.83 5.91 -16.54
N GLY A 49 -10.66 7.09 -17.14
CA GLY A 49 -9.89 7.25 -18.37
C GLY A 49 -8.39 7.02 -18.13
N VAL A 50 -7.57 7.45 -19.09
CA VAL A 50 -6.11 7.26 -19.06
C VAL A 50 -5.31 8.55 -18.90
N ASP A 51 -5.99 9.71 -18.83
CA ASP A 51 -5.32 11.01 -18.73
C ASP A 51 -4.78 11.25 -17.31
N LEU A 52 -3.47 11.49 -17.26
CA LEU A 52 -2.68 11.75 -16.06
C LEU A 52 -1.70 12.91 -16.24
N ALA A 53 -1.89 13.80 -17.22
CA ALA A 53 -0.91 14.84 -17.57
C ALA A 53 -0.55 15.74 -16.37
N ALA A 54 -1.52 16.12 -15.55
CA ALA A 54 -1.28 16.92 -14.34
C ALA A 54 -0.49 16.17 -13.26
N ASP A 55 -0.68 14.85 -13.15
CA ASP A 55 0.06 14.01 -12.19
C ASP A 55 1.46 13.66 -12.71
N GLU A 56 1.64 13.53 -14.03
CA GLU A 56 2.95 13.45 -14.69
C GLU A 56 3.80 14.67 -14.33
N ALA A 57 3.25 15.88 -14.42
CA ALA A 57 3.96 17.10 -14.06
C ALA A 57 4.40 17.12 -12.58
N LYS A 58 3.54 16.65 -11.66
CA LYS A 58 3.88 16.53 -10.23
C LYS A 58 4.97 15.49 -9.99
N LEU A 59 4.90 14.35 -10.65
CA LEU A 59 5.93 13.32 -10.59
C LEU A 59 7.28 13.88 -11.05
N TRP A 60 7.31 14.60 -12.17
CA TRP A 60 8.53 15.24 -12.67
C TRP A 60 9.12 16.25 -11.69
N GLN A 61 8.30 17.11 -11.09
CA GLN A 61 8.75 18.06 -10.06
C GLN A 61 9.37 17.33 -8.85
N TRP A 62 8.74 16.23 -8.43
CA TRP A 62 9.24 15.39 -7.33
C TRP A 62 10.57 14.71 -7.66
N LEU A 63 10.70 14.19 -8.90
CA LEU A 63 11.94 13.58 -9.41
C LEU A 63 13.08 14.62 -9.50
N GLN A 64 12.81 15.81 -10.04
CA GLN A 64 13.80 16.89 -10.19
C GLN A 64 14.36 17.37 -8.85
N ARG A 65 13.59 17.28 -7.77
CA ARG A 65 14.04 17.62 -6.42
C ARG A 65 14.87 16.50 -5.76
N GLY A 66 15.03 15.35 -6.42
CA GLY A 66 15.69 14.18 -5.84
C GLY A 66 14.92 13.58 -4.66
N TRP A 67 13.65 13.91 -4.48
CA TRP A 67 12.85 13.47 -3.33
C TRP A 67 12.51 11.97 -3.35
N HIS A 68 12.88 11.26 -4.42
CA HIS A 68 12.78 9.80 -4.54
C HIS A 68 13.90 9.03 -3.83
N GLY A 69 14.97 9.71 -3.42
CA GLY A 69 16.14 9.05 -2.84
C GLY A 69 16.68 7.97 -3.78
N GLU A 70 16.97 6.79 -3.23
CA GLU A 70 17.52 5.64 -3.96
C GLU A 70 16.48 4.83 -4.75
N MET A 71 15.21 5.28 -4.82
CA MET A 71 14.18 4.57 -5.60
C MET A 71 14.34 4.83 -7.11
N ASP A 72 15.44 4.35 -7.70
CA ASP A 72 15.77 4.52 -9.13
C ASP A 72 14.66 4.03 -10.08
N TYR A 73 13.87 3.06 -9.62
CA TYR A 73 12.70 2.58 -10.35
C TYR A 73 11.64 3.66 -10.59
N MET A 74 11.67 4.78 -9.85
CA MET A 74 10.78 5.93 -10.05
C MET A 74 11.16 6.73 -11.29
N GLN A 75 12.44 6.82 -11.63
CA GLN A 75 12.94 7.55 -12.80
C GLN A 75 13.17 6.68 -14.05
N ARG A 76 13.64 5.44 -13.88
CA ARG A 76 14.18 4.62 -14.98
C ARG A 76 13.18 4.26 -16.09
N HIS A 77 11.87 4.37 -15.81
CA HIS A 77 10.80 3.99 -16.73
C HIS A 77 10.23 5.18 -17.51
N GLY A 78 10.84 6.37 -17.39
CA GLY A 78 10.41 7.57 -18.08
C GLY A 78 8.92 7.86 -17.85
N THR A 79 8.17 8.01 -18.94
CA THR A 79 6.74 8.39 -18.95
C THR A 79 5.78 7.23 -18.76
N ARG A 80 6.27 5.98 -18.67
CA ARG A 80 5.40 4.80 -18.54
C ARG A 80 4.46 4.85 -17.32
N ARG A 81 4.88 5.54 -16.24
CA ARG A 81 4.06 5.73 -15.02
C ARG A 81 2.76 6.49 -15.25
N SER A 82 2.80 7.45 -16.14
CA SER A 82 1.71 8.39 -16.42
C SER A 82 1.03 8.15 -17.76
N ARG A 83 1.56 7.24 -18.60
CA ARG A 83 1.03 6.97 -19.94
C ARG A 83 0.65 5.51 -20.10
N PRO A 84 -0.60 5.15 -19.78
CA PRO A 84 -1.07 3.76 -19.85
C PRO A 84 -0.82 3.06 -21.20
N ALA A 85 -0.91 3.79 -22.32
CA ALA A 85 -0.65 3.27 -23.65
C ALA A 85 0.81 2.80 -23.87
N GLU A 86 1.79 3.38 -23.14
CA GLU A 86 3.19 2.95 -23.21
C GLU A 86 3.47 1.69 -22.38
N LEU A 87 2.61 1.38 -21.39
CA LEU A 87 2.68 0.16 -20.60
C LEU A 87 1.96 -1.01 -21.23
N LEU A 88 0.78 -0.74 -21.80
CA LEU A 88 -0.05 -1.70 -22.46
C LEU A 88 -0.74 -1.01 -23.66
N PRO A 89 -0.16 -1.14 -24.86
CA PRO A 89 -0.76 -0.59 -26.08
C PRO A 89 -2.20 -1.07 -26.25
N GLY A 90 -3.11 -0.16 -26.62
CA GLY A 90 -4.53 -0.44 -26.73
C GLY A 90 -5.34 -0.26 -25.44
N THR A 91 -4.74 0.22 -24.35
CA THR A 91 -5.49 0.59 -23.14
C THR A 91 -6.45 1.75 -23.40
N LEU A 92 -7.75 1.53 -23.13
CA LEU A 92 -8.79 2.55 -23.25
C LEU A 92 -9.29 3.04 -21.89
N ARG A 93 -9.32 2.16 -20.89
CA ARG A 93 -9.81 2.43 -19.54
C ARG A 93 -8.93 1.77 -18.50
N VAL A 94 -8.99 2.32 -17.29
CA VAL A 94 -8.37 1.73 -16.11
C VAL A 94 -9.45 1.45 -15.09
N ILE A 95 -9.56 0.18 -14.70
CA ILE A 95 -10.37 -0.25 -13.57
C ILE A 95 -9.48 -0.19 -12.34
N SER A 96 -9.76 0.71 -11.41
CA SER A 96 -9.06 0.78 -10.12
C SER A 96 -9.87 0.02 -9.08
N ALA A 97 -9.19 -0.76 -8.25
CA ALA A 97 -9.80 -1.57 -7.22
C ALA A 97 -9.11 -1.33 -5.87
N ARG A 98 -9.86 -1.53 -4.79
CA ARG A 98 -9.35 -1.42 -3.42
C ARG A 98 -9.78 -2.59 -2.56
N ILE A 99 -8.92 -2.94 -1.59
CA ILE A 99 -9.20 -3.96 -0.58
C ILE A 99 -8.73 -3.46 0.78
N ASP A 100 -9.63 -3.44 1.76
CA ASP A 100 -9.33 -3.01 3.12
C ASP A 100 -8.40 -4.03 3.80
N TYR A 101 -7.37 -3.54 4.51
CA TYR A 101 -6.34 -4.39 5.11
C TYR A 101 -6.25 -4.30 6.62
N TRP A 102 -7.01 -3.41 7.26
CA TRP A 102 -6.92 -3.24 8.70
C TRP A 102 -7.29 -4.56 9.42
N PRO A 103 -6.36 -5.23 10.13
CA PRO A 103 -6.66 -6.51 10.76
C PRO A 103 -7.75 -6.33 11.83
N ALA A 104 -8.66 -7.30 11.90
CA ALA A 104 -9.79 -7.22 12.84
C ALA A 104 -9.33 -7.31 14.30
N GLU A 105 -8.27 -8.09 14.52
CA GLU A 105 -7.61 -8.31 15.80
C GLU A 105 -6.12 -7.96 15.62
N SER A 106 -5.69 -6.89 16.27
CA SER A 106 -4.27 -6.53 16.35
C SER A 106 -4.02 -5.68 17.59
N GLN A 107 -2.79 -5.72 18.08
CA GLN A 107 -2.36 -4.84 19.16
C GLN A 107 -2.59 -3.35 18.81
N PRO A 108 -3.07 -2.51 19.75
CA PRO A 108 -3.33 -1.10 19.49
C PRO A 108 -2.06 -0.36 19.05
N PRO A 109 -2.05 0.29 17.87
CA PRO A 109 -0.83 0.84 17.29
C PRO A 109 -0.20 1.94 18.15
N LEU A 110 -1.00 2.79 18.81
CA LEU A 110 -0.47 3.83 19.68
C LEU A 110 0.17 3.25 20.95
N ALA A 111 -0.38 2.17 21.50
CA ALA A 111 0.23 1.49 22.64
C ALA A 111 1.60 0.88 22.25
N LEU A 112 1.68 0.28 21.06
CA LEU A 112 2.94 -0.24 20.54
C LEU A 112 3.98 0.86 20.30
N LEU A 113 3.60 1.99 19.72
CA LEU A 113 4.51 3.12 19.50
C LEU A 113 5.03 3.71 20.83
N ALA A 114 4.24 3.61 21.90
CA ALA A 114 4.64 4.02 23.24
C ALA A 114 5.60 3.01 23.91
N ASP A 115 5.51 1.72 23.59
CA ASP A 115 6.35 0.65 24.14
C ASP A 115 7.69 0.52 23.40
N ASP A 116 8.76 1.00 24.03
CA ASP A 116 10.10 0.99 23.46
C ASP A 116 10.80 -0.37 23.49
N GLN A 117 10.19 -1.40 24.07
CA GLN A 117 10.70 -2.77 24.03
C GLN A 117 10.09 -3.59 22.88
N ARG A 118 9.02 -3.09 22.27
CA ARG A 118 8.32 -3.75 21.16
C ARG A 118 8.67 -3.12 19.83
N ALA A 119 8.62 -3.93 18.78
CA ALA A 119 8.78 -3.48 17.43
C ALA A 119 7.45 -2.98 16.86
N TYR A 120 7.48 -1.87 16.15
CA TYR A 120 6.38 -1.41 15.33
C TYR A 120 6.61 -1.77 13.86
N LEU A 121 5.69 -2.55 13.30
CA LEU A 121 5.56 -2.81 11.88
C LEU A 121 4.31 -2.10 11.36
N SER A 122 4.41 -1.46 10.21
CA SER A 122 3.24 -0.86 9.56
C SER A 122 2.16 -1.91 9.33
N ARG A 123 0.91 -1.52 9.59
CA ARG A 123 -0.23 -2.43 9.66
C ARG A 123 -0.52 -3.11 8.32
N TYR A 124 -0.11 -2.52 7.20
CA TYR A 124 -0.24 -3.14 5.88
C TYR A 124 0.59 -4.41 5.72
N ALA A 125 1.65 -4.58 6.51
CA ALA A 125 2.64 -5.64 6.34
C ALA A 125 2.40 -6.87 7.23
N LEU A 126 1.35 -6.85 8.07
CA LEU A 126 1.09 -7.89 9.09
C LEU A 126 0.56 -9.20 8.51
N GLY A 127 -0.07 -9.14 7.33
CA GLY A 127 -0.66 -10.29 6.66
C GLY A 127 0.21 -10.85 5.53
N ARG A 128 -0.46 -11.46 4.55
CA ARG A 128 0.14 -11.88 3.29
C ARG A 128 0.48 -10.69 2.41
N ASP A 129 1.48 -10.91 1.57
CA ASP A 129 1.91 -9.97 0.55
C ASP A 129 0.75 -9.58 -0.39
N TYR A 130 0.28 -8.34 -0.25
CA TYR A 130 -0.86 -7.81 -0.97
C TYR A 130 -0.66 -7.83 -2.49
N HIS A 131 0.58 -7.73 -2.97
CA HIS A 131 0.89 -7.75 -4.40
C HIS A 131 0.31 -8.98 -5.08
N LYS A 132 0.46 -10.15 -4.44
CA LYS A 132 -0.04 -11.43 -4.96
C LYS A 132 -1.56 -11.52 -4.81
N VAL A 133 -2.08 -11.12 -3.65
CA VAL A 133 -3.51 -11.19 -3.32
C VAL A 133 -4.35 -10.35 -4.29
N LEU A 134 -3.93 -9.10 -4.56
CA LEU A 134 -4.63 -8.20 -5.48
C LEU A 134 -4.47 -8.64 -6.93
N ARG A 135 -3.25 -8.96 -7.37
CA ARG A 135 -3.00 -9.36 -8.77
C ARG A 135 -3.82 -10.60 -9.17
N GLN A 136 -3.89 -11.60 -8.30
CA GLN A 136 -4.70 -12.80 -8.55
C GLN A 136 -6.19 -12.48 -8.68
N ARG A 137 -6.73 -11.58 -7.86
CA ARG A 137 -8.15 -11.18 -7.93
C ARG A 137 -8.45 -10.30 -9.14
N LEU A 138 -7.54 -9.38 -9.48
CA LEU A 138 -7.65 -8.56 -10.68
C LEU A 138 -7.59 -9.44 -11.94
N GLN A 139 -6.73 -10.46 -11.96
CA GLN A 139 -6.71 -11.41 -13.07
C GLN A 139 -8.03 -12.17 -13.21
N LYS A 140 -8.59 -12.67 -12.10
CA LYS A 140 -9.93 -13.30 -12.13
C LYS A 140 -11.02 -12.35 -12.64
N LEU A 141 -10.96 -11.07 -12.28
CA LEU A 141 -11.89 -10.06 -12.80
C LEU A 141 -11.68 -9.84 -14.31
N ALA A 142 -10.44 -9.86 -14.78
CA ALA A 142 -10.11 -9.73 -16.20
C ALA A 142 -10.54 -10.95 -17.02
N ASP A 143 -10.37 -12.16 -16.49
CA ASP A 143 -10.82 -13.42 -17.11
C ASP A 143 -12.35 -13.43 -17.22
N TRP A 144 -13.03 -13.01 -16.14
CA TRP A 144 -14.48 -12.84 -16.17
C TRP A 144 -14.92 -11.81 -17.22
N LEU A 145 -14.26 -10.65 -17.30
CA LEU A 145 -14.59 -9.62 -18.28
C LEU A 145 -14.44 -10.15 -19.73
N GLN A 146 -13.36 -10.86 -20.02
CA GLN A 146 -13.16 -11.49 -21.32
C GLN A 146 -14.25 -12.51 -21.66
N ALA A 147 -14.74 -13.26 -20.67
CA ALA A 147 -15.86 -14.18 -20.90
C ALA A 147 -17.17 -13.45 -21.27
N GLN A 148 -17.32 -12.17 -20.89
CA GLN A 148 -18.50 -11.36 -21.23
C GLN A 148 -18.42 -10.70 -22.61
N VAL A 149 -17.24 -10.23 -23.02
CA VAL A 149 -17.08 -9.39 -24.24
C VAL A 149 -16.13 -9.95 -25.29
N GLY A 150 -15.62 -11.16 -25.08
CA GLY A 150 -14.59 -11.77 -25.91
C GLY A 150 -13.19 -11.25 -25.60
N PRO A 151 -12.19 -11.64 -26.42
CA PRO A 151 -10.80 -11.25 -26.20
C PRO A 151 -10.61 -9.74 -26.18
N VAL A 152 -10.06 -9.22 -25.09
CA VAL A 152 -9.69 -7.81 -24.93
C VAL A 152 -8.27 -7.70 -24.38
N VAL A 153 -7.56 -6.68 -24.84
CA VAL A 153 -6.26 -6.30 -24.24
C VAL A 153 -6.50 -5.99 -22.78
N HIS A 154 -5.78 -6.64 -21.87
CA HIS A 154 -5.88 -6.38 -20.45
C HIS A 154 -4.56 -6.70 -19.73
N ARG A 155 -4.34 -6.06 -18.58
CA ARG A 155 -3.26 -6.42 -17.66
C ARG A 155 -3.53 -5.91 -16.25
N ALA A 156 -3.37 -6.81 -15.27
CA ALA A 156 -3.42 -6.47 -13.86
C ALA A 156 -2.06 -5.92 -13.37
N PHE A 157 -2.12 -4.85 -12.57
CA PHE A 157 -0.99 -4.17 -11.98
C PHE A 157 -1.20 -3.96 -10.48
N THR A 158 -0.09 -3.99 -9.76
CA THR A 158 0.04 -3.67 -8.33
C THR A 158 1.45 -3.12 -8.11
N ASP A 159 1.59 -2.08 -7.28
CA ASP A 159 2.77 -1.39 -6.70
C ASP A 159 4.14 -1.63 -7.37
N SER A 160 4.56 -2.89 -7.47
CA SER A 160 5.70 -3.38 -8.26
C SER A 160 5.77 -2.96 -9.73
N ALA A 161 4.68 -2.45 -10.32
CA ALA A 161 4.66 -1.93 -11.69
C ALA A 161 4.75 -0.40 -11.71
N PRO A 162 5.31 0.21 -12.76
CA PRO A 162 5.38 1.66 -12.86
C PRO A 162 3.99 2.23 -13.21
N VAL A 163 3.06 2.29 -12.26
CA VAL A 163 1.69 2.82 -12.42
C VAL A 163 1.44 3.90 -11.37
N LEU A 164 0.79 5.00 -11.75
CA LEU A 164 0.30 6.02 -10.81
C LEU A 164 -1.06 5.61 -10.22
N GLU A 165 -1.03 4.59 -9.35
CA GLU A 165 -2.22 3.96 -8.76
C GLU A 165 -3.14 4.98 -8.07
N LYS A 166 -2.58 5.84 -7.21
CA LYS A 166 -3.35 6.82 -6.43
C LYS A 166 -4.06 7.85 -7.32
N PRO A 167 -3.41 8.49 -8.32
CA PRO A 167 -4.11 9.30 -9.31
C PRO A 167 -5.21 8.59 -10.10
N LEU A 168 -4.97 7.35 -10.54
CA LEU A 168 -5.97 6.57 -11.28
C LEU A 168 -7.19 6.25 -10.40
N ALA A 169 -6.96 5.82 -9.17
CA ALA A 169 -8.02 5.56 -8.20
C ALA A 169 -8.80 6.84 -7.84
N ARG A 170 -8.13 7.99 -7.71
CA ARG A 170 -8.79 9.30 -7.56
C ARG A 170 -9.70 9.59 -8.75
N ASN A 171 -9.18 9.42 -9.98
CA ASN A 171 -9.95 9.66 -11.20
C ASN A 171 -11.13 8.70 -11.35
N ALA A 172 -11.01 7.49 -10.81
CA ALA A 172 -12.05 6.47 -10.77
C ALA A 172 -13.09 6.68 -9.65
N GLY A 173 -13.05 7.83 -8.95
CA GLY A 173 -14.02 8.16 -7.90
C GLY A 173 -13.82 7.39 -6.60
N LEU A 174 -12.67 6.73 -6.38
CA LEU A 174 -12.42 5.91 -5.19
C LEU A 174 -11.97 6.71 -3.97
N GLY A 175 -11.76 8.00 -4.11
CA GLY A 175 -11.31 8.87 -3.04
C GLY A 175 -10.60 10.12 -3.56
N TRP A 176 -10.04 10.89 -2.63
CA TRP A 176 -9.15 12.01 -2.94
C TRP A 176 -7.76 11.77 -2.37
N ILE A 177 -6.74 12.40 -2.94
CA ILE A 177 -5.38 12.32 -2.41
C ILE A 177 -5.28 13.30 -1.24
N GLY A 178 -5.04 12.79 -0.03
CA GLY A 178 -4.89 13.63 1.15
C GLY A 178 -3.56 14.38 1.19
N LYS A 179 -3.44 15.34 2.12
CA LYS A 179 -2.19 16.11 2.32
C LYS A 179 -0.97 15.23 2.66
N HIS A 180 -1.19 14.04 3.21
CA HIS A 180 -0.15 13.03 3.45
C HIS A 180 0.13 12.11 2.24
N THR A 181 -0.39 12.44 1.06
CA THR A 181 -0.16 11.76 -0.22
C THR A 181 -0.76 10.36 -0.40
N ASN A 182 -1.56 9.83 0.55
CA ASN A 182 -2.35 8.61 0.29
C ASN A 182 -3.76 8.95 -0.17
N LEU A 183 -4.39 7.99 -0.86
CA LEU A 183 -5.80 8.08 -1.19
C LEU A 183 -6.63 7.94 0.10
N ILE A 184 -7.67 8.75 0.23
CA ILE A 184 -8.62 8.74 1.34
C ILE A 184 -10.02 8.61 0.75
N ASP A 185 -10.80 7.73 1.37
CA ASP A 185 -12.22 7.56 1.16
C ASP A 185 -13.01 8.12 2.35
N ARG A 186 -14.16 8.73 2.05
CA ARG A 186 -15.01 9.39 3.05
C ARG A 186 -15.58 8.41 4.08
N GLN A 187 -15.85 7.17 3.67
CA GLN A 187 -16.53 6.13 4.43
C GLN A 187 -15.61 4.99 4.88
N ARG A 188 -14.36 4.95 4.40
CA ARG A 188 -13.39 3.87 4.67
C ARG A 188 -12.00 4.36 5.09
N GLY A 189 -11.76 5.67 5.15
CA GLY A 189 -10.46 6.21 5.50
C GLY A 189 -9.40 5.88 4.43
N SER A 190 -8.24 5.38 4.84
CA SER A 190 -7.07 5.14 3.96
C SER A 190 -6.40 3.79 4.18
N TRP A 191 -7.02 2.90 4.96
CA TRP A 191 -6.49 1.58 5.31
C TRP A 191 -6.88 0.50 4.29
N PHE A 192 -6.55 0.75 3.02
CA PHE A 192 -6.78 -0.17 1.92
C PHE A 192 -5.61 -0.21 0.95
N PHE A 193 -5.45 -1.33 0.25
CA PHE A 193 -4.56 -1.48 -0.88
C PHE A 193 -5.22 -1.00 -2.16
N LEU A 194 -4.41 -0.63 -3.16
CA LEU A 194 -4.84 -0.32 -4.52
C LEU A 194 -4.30 -1.35 -5.49
N GLY A 195 -5.03 -1.55 -6.59
CA GLY A 195 -4.53 -2.24 -7.76
C GLY A 195 -5.36 -1.89 -9.00
N GLU A 196 -4.73 -2.00 -10.16
CA GLU A 196 -5.27 -1.47 -11.41
C GLU A 196 -5.35 -2.59 -12.45
N LEU A 197 -6.46 -2.62 -13.16
CA LEU A 197 -6.65 -3.46 -14.34
C LEU A 197 -6.82 -2.54 -15.55
N PHE A 198 -5.80 -2.49 -16.39
CA PHE A 198 -5.87 -1.77 -17.66
C PHE A 198 -6.64 -2.62 -18.65
N VAL A 199 -7.56 -2.02 -19.39
CA VAL A 199 -8.40 -2.74 -20.36
C VAL A 199 -8.55 -1.95 -21.66
N GLY A 200 -8.56 -2.68 -22.78
CA GLY A 200 -8.86 -2.17 -24.11
C GLY A 200 -10.34 -2.15 -24.44
N TRP A 201 -11.21 -1.95 -23.44
CA TRP A 201 -12.66 -1.88 -23.61
C TRP A 201 -13.20 -0.54 -23.11
N PRO A 202 -14.12 0.12 -23.84
CA PRO A 202 -14.58 1.48 -23.54
C PRO A 202 -15.67 1.51 -22.44
N LEU A 203 -15.35 0.98 -21.24
CA LEU A 203 -16.24 1.07 -20.08
C LEU A 203 -16.59 2.53 -19.73
N PRO A 204 -17.84 2.83 -19.29
CA PRO A 204 -18.21 4.15 -18.79
C PRO A 204 -17.34 4.57 -17.60
N VAL A 205 -16.84 5.81 -17.61
CA VAL A 205 -15.99 6.33 -16.53
C VAL A 205 -16.80 6.83 -15.34
N ASP A 206 -16.21 6.80 -14.16
CA ASP A 206 -16.72 7.42 -12.95
C ASP A 206 -16.23 8.87 -12.82
N ALA A 207 -16.90 9.63 -11.96
CA ALA A 207 -16.52 10.99 -11.63
C ALA A 207 -15.58 11.00 -10.40
N PRO A 208 -14.49 11.79 -10.42
CA PRO A 208 -13.68 12.03 -9.24
C PRO A 208 -14.52 12.64 -8.10
N VAL A 209 -14.14 12.33 -6.86
CA VAL A 209 -14.76 12.93 -5.68
C VAL A 209 -14.04 14.21 -5.27
N SER A 210 -14.76 15.12 -4.61
CA SER A 210 -14.17 16.34 -4.06
C SER A 210 -13.20 16.04 -2.91
N GLU A 211 -12.18 16.89 -2.75
CA GLU A 211 -11.28 16.81 -1.62
C GLU A 211 -11.93 17.26 -0.30
N HIS A 212 -11.55 16.60 0.81
CA HIS A 212 -12.09 16.89 2.14
C HIS A 212 -11.05 17.07 3.26
N CYS A 213 -9.80 17.42 2.94
CA CYS A 213 -8.82 17.75 3.99
C CYS A 213 -9.07 19.12 4.65
N GLY A 214 -9.62 20.11 3.93
CA GLY A 214 -9.87 21.45 4.46
C GLY A 214 -8.61 22.10 5.05
N SER A 215 -8.75 22.78 6.20
CA SER A 215 -7.63 23.39 6.94
C SER A 215 -6.81 22.40 7.78
N CYS A 216 -7.20 21.12 7.83
CA CYS A 216 -6.51 20.11 8.65
C CYS A 216 -5.03 19.96 8.24
N ASP A 217 -4.14 19.88 9.22
CA ASP A 217 -2.70 19.74 9.06
C ASP A 217 -2.09 18.60 9.91
N ARG A 218 -2.92 17.77 10.54
CA ARG A 218 -2.52 16.77 11.56
C ARG A 218 -1.40 15.85 11.09
N CYS A 219 -1.50 15.36 9.86
CA CYS A 219 -0.50 14.45 9.29
C CYS A 219 0.90 15.09 9.15
N GLN A 220 0.96 16.40 8.90
CA GLN A 220 2.22 17.14 8.82
C GLN A 220 2.83 17.30 10.23
N ARG A 221 2.01 17.71 11.21
CA ARG A 221 2.43 17.86 12.61
C ARG A 221 2.88 16.55 13.26
N ALA A 222 2.24 15.44 12.89
CA ALA A 222 2.57 14.11 13.42
C ALA A 222 3.69 13.39 12.66
N CYS A 223 4.24 13.97 11.59
CA CYS A 223 5.31 13.31 10.83
C CYS A 223 6.64 13.44 11.58
N PRO A 224 7.22 12.34 12.13
CA PRO A 224 8.33 12.47 13.08
C PRO A 224 9.59 13.12 12.52
N THR A 225 9.80 12.96 11.21
CA THR A 225 10.95 13.46 10.49
C THR A 225 10.63 14.69 9.64
N GLY A 226 9.38 15.19 9.68
CA GLY A 226 8.94 16.28 8.81
C GLY A 226 9.05 15.92 7.31
N ALA A 227 8.83 14.66 6.95
CA ALA A 227 8.89 14.22 5.55
C ALA A 227 7.77 14.82 4.68
N ILE A 228 6.61 15.14 5.27
CA ILE A 228 5.54 15.88 4.59
C ILE A 228 5.87 17.37 4.73
N VAL A 229 6.63 17.91 3.78
CA VAL A 229 7.19 19.27 3.84
C VAL A 229 6.17 20.37 3.55
N ALA A 230 5.07 20.01 2.89
CA ALA A 230 3.91 20.87 2.62
C ALA A 230 2.72 19.97 2.21
N PRO A 231 1.48 20.51 2.12
CA PRO A 231 0.34 19.74 1.62
C PRO A 231 0.66 19.06 0.29
N TYR A 232 0.42 17.74 0.23
CA TYR A 232 0.65 16.88 -0.95
C TYR A 232 2.12 16.75 -1.39
N GLN A 233 3.07 17.21 -0.58
CA GLN A 233 4.49 17.21 -0.90
C GLN A 233 5.26 16.39 0.15
N LEU A 234 5.82 15.27 -0.30
CA LEU A 234 6.57 14.32 0.52
C LEU A 234 8.02 14.22 0.03
N ASP A 235 8.99 14.50 0.90
CA ASP A 235 10.39 14.13 0.68
C ASP A 235 10.61 12.71 1.20
N ALA A 236 10.69 11.72 0.30
CA ALA A 236 10.79 10.32 0.72
C ALA A 236 12.09 10.05 1.47
N ARG A 237 13.18 10.78 1.18
CA ARG A 237 14.47 10.61 1.87
C ARG A 237 14.38 10.78 3.38
N ARG A 238 13.36 11.50 3.86
CA ARG A 238 13.07 11.69 5.28
C ARG A 238 11.98 10.76 5.81
N CYS A 239 11.16 10.18 4.93
CA CYS A 239 10.02 9.36 5.33
C CYS A 239 10.50 8.07 6.01
N ILE A 240 10.04 7.79 7.24
CA ILE A 240 10.41 6.56 7.95
C ILE A 240 10.05 5.30 7.14
N SER A 241 8.96 5.34 6.37
CA SER A 241 8.60 4.23 5.49
C SER A 241 9.70 3.95 4.44
N TYR A 242 10.20 5.00 3.77
CA TYR A 242 11.33 4.87 2.84
C TYR A 242 12.62 4.43 3.57
N LEU A 243 12.95 5.06 4.70
CA LEU A 243 14.17 4.75 5.46
C LEU A 243 14.22 3.29 5.91
N THR A 244 13.07 2.72 6.27
CA THR A 244 12.97 1.35 6.78
C THR A 244 12.72 0.30 5.70
N ILE A 245 12.26 0.67 4.51
CA ILE A 245 11.89 -0.30 3.46
C ILE A 245 12.74 -0.18 2.19
N GLU A 246 13.00 1.04 1.73
CA GLU A 246 13.54 1.31 0.39
C GLU A 246 15.02 1.72 0.41
N LEU A 247 15.46 2.41 1.47
CA LEU A 247 16.87 2.78 1.64
C LEU A 247 17.72 1.51 1.78
N GLU A 248 18.72 1.33 0.90
CA GLU A 248 19.62 0.17 0.92
C GLU A 248 20.79 0.37 1.90
N GLY A 249 21.25 1.63 2.02
CA GLY A 249 22.40 2.02 2.82
C GLY A 249 22.11 2.35 4.29
N SER A 250 22.95 3.20 4.86
CA SER A 250 22.87 3.64 6.26
C SER A 250 21.77 4.66 6.48
N ILE A 251 20.99 4.50 7.55
CA ILE A 251 20.01 5.52 7.97
C ILE A 251 20.80 6.72 8.50
N PRO A 252 20.57 7.95 8.00
CA PRO A 252 21.26 9.14 8.47
C PRO A 252 21.21 9.29 9.98
N ILE A 253 22.35 9.59 10.62
CA ILE A 253 22.52 9.55 12.08
C ILE A 253 21.50 10.47 12.77
N GLU A 254 21.22 11.63 12.20
CA GLU A 254 20.27 12.62 12.69
C GLU A 254 18.81 12.17 12.62
N LEU A 255 18.49 11.21 11.74
CA LEU A 255 17.14 10.65 11.61
C LEU A 255 16.94 9.42 12.50
N ARG A 256 17.99 8.67 12.84
CA ARG A 256 17.89 7.44 13.66
C ARG A 256 17.09 7.62 14.96
N PRO A 257 17.27 8.70 15.76
CA PRO A 257 16.44 8.94 16.94
C PRO A 257 14.94 9.07 16.66
N LEU A 258 14.58 9.63 15.50
CA LEU A 258 13.20 9.95 15.15
C LEU A 258 12.40 8.73 14.66
N LEU A 259 13.05 7.60 14.38
CA LEU A 259 12.38 6.37 14.00
C LEU A 259 11.59 5.76 15.17
N GLY A 260 12.01 6.02 16.41
CA GLY A 260 11.48 5.34 17.59
C GLY A 260 11.69 3.83 17.46
N ASN A 261 10.61 3.06 17.60
CA ASN A 261 10.61 1.60 17.49
C ASN A 261 10.07 1.06 16.14
N ARG A 262 9.95 1.91 15.12
CA ARG A 262 9.45 1.52 13.78
C ARG A 262 10.55 0.82 13.00
N ILE A 263 10.36 -0.47 12.72
CA ILE A 263 11.37 -1.29 12.03
C ILE A 263 10.98 -1.65 10.59
N PHE A 264 9.72 -1.45 10.20
CA PHE A 264 9.24 -1.69 8.85
C PHE A 264 8.00 -0.84 8.55
N GLY A 265 8.16 0.21 7.74
CA GLY A 265 7.08 1.14 7.42
C GLY A 265 6.78 2.13 8.53
N CYS A 266 5.83 3.04 8.27
CA CYS A 266 5.37 4.04 9.22
C CYS A 266 3.93 4.43 8.91
N ASP A 267 3.12 4.53 9.97
CA ASP A 267 1.68 4.72 9.89
C ASP A 267 1.22 6.06 10.50
N ASP A 268 2.13 6.85 11.09
CA ASP A 268 1.79 8.04 11.89
C ASP A 268 0.87 9.02 11.15
N CYS A 269 1.19 9.33 9.89
CA CYS A 269 0.39 10.25 9.09
C CYS A 269 -1.04 9.77 8.83
N GLN A 270 -1.26 8.44 8.83
CA GLN A 270 -2.57 7.82 8.71
C GLN A 270 -3.23 7.67 10.08
N LEU A 271 -2.52 7.26 11.12
CA LEU A 271 -3.06 7.11 12.48
C LEU A 271 -3.72 8.40 13.00
N VAL A 272 -3.20 9.56 12.60
CA VAL A 272 -3.78 10.87 12.96
C VAL A 272 -4.74 11.45 11.92
N CYS A 273 -5.01 10.75 10.82
CA CYS A 273 -5.96 11.23 9.81
C CYS A 273 -7.40 11.09 10.34
N PRO A 274 -8.19 12.17 10.47
CA PRO A 274 -9.55 12.08 11.02
C PRO A 274 -10.48 11.14 10.24
N TRP A 275 -10.25 10.97 8.95
CA TRP A 275 -11.03 10.09 8.08
C TRP A 275 -10.85 8.61 8.41
N ASN A 276 -9.77 8.23 9.08
CA ASN A 276 -9.56 6.84 9.48
C ASN A 276 -10.46 6.38 10.63
N ARG A 277 -11.26 7.28 11.24
CA ARG A 277 -12.36 6.88 12.13
C ARG A 277 -13.44 6.06 11.43
N TYR A 278 -13.51 6.16 10.10
CA TYR A 278 -14.47 5.45 9.25
C TYR A 278 -13.87 4.18 8.64
N ALA A 279 -12.65 3.81 9.01
CA ALA A 279 -12.01 2.65 8.44
C ALA A 279 -12.83 1.36 8.59
N GLN A 280 -12.52 0.37 7.77
CA GLN A 280 -13.19 -0.92 7.81
C GLN A 280 -12.15 -2.01 8.07
N VAL A 281 -12.55 -3.02 8.84
CA VAL A 281 -11.70 -4.20 9.06
C VAL A 281 -11.61 -5.03 7.79
N ALA A 282 -10.45 -5.64 7.57
CA ALA A 282 -10.19 -6.53 6.47
C ALA A 282 -11.17 -7.70 6.47
N GLN A 283 -11.83 -7.91 5.34
CA GLN A 283 -12.72 -9.05 5.13
C GLN A 283 -11.96 -10.30 4.68
N LEU A 284 -10.79 -10.12 4.06
CA LEU A 284 -9.98 -11.23 3.58
C LEU A 284 -9.12 -11.81 4.72
N PRO A 285 -9.13 -13.14 4.91
CA PRO A 285 -8.23 -13.82 5.86
C PRO A 285 -6.75 -13.58 5.55
N ASP A 286 -6.41 -13.34 4.27
CA ASP A 286 -5.05 -13.06 3.82
C ASP A 286 -4.42 -11.86 4.55
N PHE A 287 -5.22 -10.92 5.09
CA PHE A 287 -4.74 -9.70 5.75
C PHE A 287 -4.87 -9.71 7.28
N GLN A 288 -5.17 -10.86 7.88
CA GLN A 288 -5.05 -11.02 9.33
C GLN A 288 -3.59 -11.15 9.75
N VAL A 289 -3.33 -10.89 11.03
CA VAL A 289 -1.98 -10.96 11.63
C VAL A 289 -1.38 -12.36 11.46
N ARG A 290 -0.10 -12.40 11.06
CA ARG A 290 0.69 -13.63 10.95
C ARG A 290 1.92 -13.56 11.84
N GLU A 291 2.39 -14.73 12.30
CA GLU A 291 3.66 -14.90 13.02
C GLU A 291 3.85 -14.01 14.27
N GLY A 292 2.77 -13.51 14.87
CA GLY A 292 2.84 -12.60 16.02
C GLY A 292 3.52 -11.26 15.72
N LEU A 293 3.53 -10.83 14.46
CA LEU A 293 4.21 -9.62 14.00
C LEU A 293 3.45 -8.32 14.34
N ASP A 294 2.28 -8.40 14.98
CA ASP A 294 1.52 -7.21 15.37
C ASP A 294 2.05 -6.52 16.63
N GLY A 295 2.97 -7.14 17.38
CA GLY A 295 3.69 -6.48 18.48
C GLY A 295 4.83 -7.30 19.12
N PRO A 296 5.76 -7.90 18.36
CA PRO A 296 6.85 -8.70 18.91
C PRO A 296 7.87 -7.83 19.68
N THR A 297 8.69 -8.45 20.55
CA THR A 297 9.77 -7.73 21.23
C THR A 297 10.94 -7.48 20.28
N LEU A 298 11.63 -6.33 20.42
CA LEU A 298 12.79 -6.00 19.60
C LEU A 298 13.91 -7.04 19.76
N LEU A 299 14.16 -7.49 20.99
CA LEU A 299 15.17 -8.50 21.29
C LEU A 299 14.89 -9.82 20.58
N ALA A 300 13.65 -10.31 20.59
CA ALA A 300 13.30 -11.56 19.92
C ALA A 300 13.51 -11.47 18.40
N LEU A 301 13.17 -10.33 17.79
CA LEU A 301 13.38 -10.14 16.35
C LEU A 301 14.85 -9.95 15.98
N PHE A 302 15.65 -9.36 16.87
CA PHE A 302 17.09 -9.16 16.67
C PHE A 302 17.88 -10.46 16.76
N ASP A 303 17.36 -11.45 17.51
CA ASP A 303 17.94 -12.78 17.65
C ASP A 303 17.70 -13.69 16.43
N TRP A 304 16.79 -13.32 15.52
CA TRP A 304 16.54 -14.12 14.33
C TRP A 304 17.82 -14.28 13.49
N SER A 305 18.12 -15.53 13.14
CA SER A 305 19.06 -15.85 12.07
C SER A 305 18.47 -15.49 10.71
N GLU A 306 19.29 -15.43 9.67
CA GLU A 306 18.80 -15.19 8.30
C GLU A 306 17.80 -16.27 7.87
N ALA A 307 18.09 -17.54 8.18
CA ALA A 307 17.20 -18.66 7.88
C ALA A 307 15.84 -18.51 8.58
N GLU A 308 15.83 -18.09 9.86
CA GLU A 308 14.60 -17.84 10.60
C GLU A 308 13.82 -16.65 10.02
N PHE A 309 14.50 -15.54 9.71
CA PHE A 309 13.90 -14.38 9.05
C PHE A 309 13.22 -14.78 7.74
N LEU A 310 13.91 -15.52 6.87
CA LEU A 310 13.35 -15.98 5.60
C LEU A 310 12.11 -16.85 5.84
N ARG A 311 12.20 -17.85 6.74
CA ARG A 311 11.08 -18.74 7.06
C ARG A 311 9.86 -17.98 7.58
N ARG A 312 10.05 -17.10 8.58
CA ARG A 312 8.96 -16.33 9.23
C ARG A 312 8.34 -15.30 8.30
N THR A 313 9.12 -14.72 7.38
CA THR A 313 8.61 -13.69 6.46
C THR A 313 8.11 -14.27 5.13
N GLU A 314 8.06 -15.60 4.99
CA GLU A 314 7.58 -16.23 3.76
C GLU A 314 6.15 -15.79 3.39
N GLY A 315 6.01 -15.29 2.15
CA GLY A 315 4.74 -14.76 1.66
C GLY A 315 4.28 -13.47 2.34
N SER A 316 5.14 -12.76 3.07
CA SER A 316 4.92 -11.40 3.56
C SER A 316 5.69 -10.39 2.71
N ALA A 317 5.18 -9.15 2.62
CA ALA A 317 5.89 -8.04 2.00
C ALA A 317 7.21 -7.70 2.72
N ILE A 318 7.33 -8.05 4.02
CA ILE A 318 8.53 -7.81 4.84
C ILE A 318 9.76 -8.52 4.26
N ARG A 319 9.56 -9.69 3.63
CA ARG A 319 10.67 -10.50 3.09
C ARG A 319 11.56 -9.73 2.11
N ARG A 320 11.00 -8.75 1.39
CA ARG A 320 11.73 -7.93 0.41
C ARG A 320 12.85 -7.09 1.03
N LEU A 321 12.75 -6.81 2.34
CA LEU A 321 13.74 -6.03 3.07
C LEU A 321 15.11 -6.73 3.12
N GLY A 322 15.10 -8.06 3.25
CA GLY A 322 16.28 -8.87 3.56
C GLY A 322 16.71 -8.76 5.04
N HIS A 323 17.42 -9.77 5.52
CA HIS A 323 17.81 -9.88 6.94
C HIS A 323 18.81 -8.80 7.37
N ARG A 324 19.71 -8.40 6.47
CA ARG A 324 20.66 -7.30 6.70
C ARG A 324 19.98 -5.99 7.13
N ARG A 325 19.02 -5.51 6.33
CA ARG A 325 18.28 -4.27 6.64
C ARG A 325 17.29 -4.44 7.80
N TRP A 326 16.78 -5.65 8.00
CA TRP A 326 15.99 -6.00 9.18
C TRP A 326 16.78 -5.75 10.47
N LEU A 327 18.01 -6.28 10.55
CA LEU A 327 18.90 -6.05 11.69
C LEU A 327 19.29 -4.57 11.83
N ARG A 328 19.62 -3.89 10.71
CA ARG A 328 19.89 -2.44 10.70
C ARG A 328 18.77 -1.65 11.38
N ASN A 329 17.52 -1.89 10.98
CA ASN A 329 16.37 -1.17 11.50
C ASN A 329 16.13 -1.48 12.99
N ILE A 330 16.28 -2.74 13.40
CA ILE A 330 16.10 -3.15 14.79
C ILE A 330 17.21 -2.58 15.68
N ALA A 331 18.46 -2.53 15.23
CA ALA A 331 19.54 -1.89 15.97
C ALA A 331 19.22 -0.42 16.27
N VAL A 332 18.64 0.32 15.30
CA VAL A 332 18.17 1.70 15.54
C VAL A 332 17.09 1.74 16.63
N ALA A 333 16.09 0.86 16.55
CA ALA A 333 15.03 0.79 17.54
C ALA A 333 15.53 0.43 18.95
N LEU A 334 16.47 -0.51 19.05
CA LEU A 334 17.16 -0.86 20.30
C LEU A 334 17.95 0.33 20.87
N GLY A 335 18.65 1.08 20.02
CA GLY A 335 19.34 2.31 20.45
C GLY A 335 18.40 3.45 20.89
N ASN A 336 17.13 3.41 20.47
CA ASN A 336 16.10 4.37 20.87
C ASN A 336 15.34 3.97 22.15
N ALA A 337 15.47 2.73 22.58
CA ALA A 337 14.84 2.24 23.80
C ALA A 337 15.49 2.82 25.06
N ARG A 338 14.77 2.80 26.18
CA ARG A 338 15.35 3.06 27.50
C ARG A 338 16.56 2.15 27.75
N PRO A 339 17.57 2.63 28.51
CA PRO A 339 18.73 1.82 28.88
C PRO A 339 18.33 0.47 29.46
N ASN A 340 18.88 -0.60 28.89
CA ASN A 340 18.56 -1.97 29.29
C ASN A 340 19.77 -2.89 29.05
N GLU A 341 20.23 -3.58 30.09
CA GLU A 341 21.39 -4.48 30.03
C GLU A 341 21.19 -5.62 29.01
N ALA A 342 19.97 -6.13 28.87
CA ALA A 342 19.67 -7.17 27.87
C ALA A 342 19.81 -6.64 26.43
N ILE A 343 19.49 -5.35 26.21
CA ILE A 343 19.72 -4.69 24.92
C ILE A 343 21.21 -4.54 24.65
N VAL A 344 21.98 -4.08 25.64
CA VAL A 344 23.44 -3.97 25.51
C VAL A 344 24.06 -5.32 25.18
N ALA A 345 23.68 -6.38 25.89
CA ALA A 345 24.18 -7.73 25.65
C ALA A 345 23.85 -8.23 24.22
N ALA A 346 22.60 -8.02 23.76
CA ALA A 346 22.19 -8.41 22.42
C ALA A 346 22.95 -7.64 21.32
N LEU A 347 23.19 -6.34 21.53
CA LEU A 347 23.98 -5.52 20.61
C LEU A 347 25.46 -5.95 20.58
N LEU A 348 26.07 -6.22 21.74
CA LEU A 348 27.45 -6.72 21.82
C LEU A 348 27.64 -8.05 21.10
N ALA A 349 26.64 -8.94 21.15
CA ALA A 349 26.66 -10.21 20.42
C ALA A 349 26.76 -10.04 18.89
N ARG A 350 26.45 -8.84 18.36
CA ARG A 350 26.57 -8.48 16.94
C ARG A 350 27.58 -7.36 16.67
N GLU A 351 28.42 -6.99 17.64
CA GLU A 351 29.43 -5.92 17.48
C GLU A 351 30.39 -6.19 16.31
N HIS A 352 30.70 -7.47 16.09
CA HIS A 352 31.60 -7.96 15.05
C HIS A 352 30.86 -8.66 13.90
N ASP A 353 29.59 -8.33 13.66
CA ASP A 353 28.80 -8.88 12.54
C ASP A 353 29.58 -8.72 11.21
N PRO A 354 29.59 -9.71 10.29
CA PRO A 354 30.35 -9.60 9.04
C PRO A 354 29.88 -8.44 8.14
N ASP A 355 28.63 -7.97 8.28
CA ASP A 355 28.10 -6.87 7.48
C ASP A 355 28.41 -5.50 8.10
N GLU A 356 29.10 -4.64 7.36
CA GLU A 356 29.47 -3.29 7.81
C GLU A 356 28.27 -2.42 8.20
N LEU A 357 27.17 -2.52 7.43
CA LEU A 357 25.98 -1.74 7.73
C LEU A 357 25.36 -2.14 9.06
N VAL A 358 25.37 -3.43 9.39
CA VAL A 358 24.87 -3.92 10.67
C VAL A 358 25.79 -3.44 11.79
N ARG A 359 27.11 -3.60 11.66
CA ARG A 359 28.09 -3.12 12.65
C ARG A 359 27.92 -1.63 12.95
N ASP A 360 27.81 -0.78 11.93
CA ASP A 360 27.67 0.67 12.10
C ASP A 360 26.43 1.07 12.90
N HIS A 361 25.31 0.36 12.71
CA HIS A 361 24.07 0.64 13.43
C HIS A 361 24.09 0.04 14.83
N VAL A 362 24.74 -1.11 15.02
CA VAL A 362 24.98 -1.71 16.34
C VAL A 362 25.87 -0.82 17.20
N GLN A 363 26.97 -0.32 16.67
CA GLN A 363 27.88 0.58 17.39
C GLN A 363 27.18 1.87 17.82
N TRP A 364 26.39 2.48 16.93
CA TRP A 364 25.58 3.65 17.28
C TRP A 364 24.57 3.34 18.38
N ALA A 365 23.90 2.19 18.32
CA ALA A 365 22.93 1.77 19.32
C ALA A 365 23.59 1.52 20.69
N LEU A 366 24.77 0.87 20.70
CA LEU A 366 25.58 0.65 21.91
C LEU A 366 25.96 1.99 22.55
N GLN A 367 26.48 2.94 21.77
CA GLN A 367 26.84 4.27 22.28
C GLN A 367 25.67 4.96 22.96
N ARG A 368 24.46 4.86 22.39
CA ARG A 368 23.26 5.44 23.02
C ARG A 368 22.86 4.75 24.32
N GLN A 369 22.88 3.42 24.32
CA GLN A 369 22.53 2.61 25.49
C GLN A 369 23.53 2.82 26.65
N LEU A 370 24.83 2.83 26.36
CA LEU A 370 25.89 3.01 27.35
C LEU A 370 25.95 4.43 27.91
N HIS A 371 25.67 5.44 27.09
CA HIS A 371 25.61 6.83 27.54
C HIS A 371 24.27 7.21 28.19
N ASN A 372 23.37 6.25 28.40
CA ASN A 372 22.02 6.49 28.94
C ASN A 372 21.30 7.63 28.22
N SER A 373 21.46 7.70 26.90
CA SER A 373 20.87 8.77 26.10
C SER A 373 19.36 8.78 26.31
N PRO A 374 18.75 9.93 26.66
CA PRO A 374 17.32 9.99 26.88
C PRO A 374 16.60 9.52 25.61
N ARG A 375 15.47 8.83 25.83
CA ARG A 375 14.58 8.47 24.74
C ARG A 375 14.22 9.76 24.01
N PRO A 376 14.44 9.85 22.69
CA PRO A 376 14.06 11.03 21.94
C PRO A 376 12.56 11.23 22.13
N ALA A 377 12.15 12.46 22.45
CA ALA A 377 10.77 12.86 22.18
C ALA A 377 10.59 12.68 20.68
N VAL A 378 9.76 11.72 20.27
CA VAL A 378 9.45 11.49 18.87
C VAL A 378 8.15 12.21 18.61
N PRO A 379 8.16 13.42 18.01
CA PRO A 379 6.93 14.04 17.52
C PRO A 379 6.20 13.00 16.67
N GLY A 380 4.94 12.71 16.96
CA GLY A 380 4.32 11.55 16.35
C GLY A 380 2.82 11.45 16.58
N ALA A 381 2.26 10.31 16.19
CA ALA A 381 0.85 10.03 16.42
C ALA A 381 0.44 10.06 17.90
N LEU A 382 1.40 9.95 18.83
CA LEU A 382 1.19 10.01 20.27
C LEU A 382 0.85 11.43 20.78
N ASP A 383 1.23 12.47 20.04
CA ASP A 383 1.06 13.87 20.47
C ASP A 383 -0.29 14.47 20.03
N LEU A 384 -1.09 13.70 19.28
CA LEU A 384 -2.38 14.13 18.79
C LEU A 384 -3.49 13.21 19.34
N PRO A 385 -4.73 13.72 19.48
CA PRO A 385 -5.86 12.90 19.92
C PRO A 385 -5.98 11.62 19.10
N SER A 386 -6.07 10.48 19.78
CA SER A 386 -6.22 9.19 19.11
C SER A 386 -7.46 9.18 18.22
N ILE A 387 -7.31 8.71 16.99
CA ILE A 387 -8.46 8.40 16.15
C ILE A 387 -8.96 7.01 16.53
N PRO A 388 -10.25 6.83 16.86
CA PRO A 388 -10.81 5.52 17.10
C PRO A 388 -10.56 4.65 15.87
N ILE A 389 -9.93 3.51 16.11
CA ILE A 389 -9.67 2.54 15.07
C ILE A 389 -10.75 1.47 15.18
N PRO A 390 -11.37 1.07 14.06
CA PRO A 390 -12.38 0.01 14.08
C PRO A 390 -11.79 -1.30 14.60
N THR A 391 -12.46 -1.90 15.56
CA THR A 391 -12.31 -3.31 15.93
C THR A 391 -13.45 -4.09 15.31
N ARG A 392 -13.34 -5.42 15.22
CA ARG A 392 -14.54 -6.24 14.93
C ARG A 392 -15.63 -5.88 15.96
N PRO A 393 -16.90 -5.73 15.55
CA PRO A 393 -18.00 -5.75 16.50
C PRO A 393 -17.87 -7.05 17.30
N SER A 394 -17.94 -6.96 18.63
CA SER A 394 -18.10 -8.15 19.46
C SER A 394 -19.30 -8.93 18.93
N ALA A 395 -19.10 -10.20 18.57
CA ALA A 395 -20.19 -11.07 18.16
C ALA A 395 -21.24 -11.04 19.27
N GLN A 396 -22.45 -10.55 18.94
CA GLN A 396 -23.61 -10.63 19.82
C GLN A 396 -24.21 -12.02 19.74
#